data_AF-A0ABD5PSC4-F1
#
_entry.id   AF-A0ABD5PSC4-F1
#
_cell.length_a   1.000
_cell.length_b   1.000
_cell.length_c   1.000
_cell.angle_alpha   90.00
_cell.angle_beta   90.00
_cell.angle_gamma   90.00
#
_symmetry.space_group_name_H-M   'P 1'
#
loop_
_entity.id
_entity.type
_entity.pdbx_description
1 polymer ?
#
loop_
_entity_poly.entity_id
_entity_poly.type
_entity_poly.pdbx_seq_one_letter_code
_entity_poly.pdbx_strand_id
1 'polypeptide(L)'
;MTSSEDDSGESFHPLGEAWQDELEASLEETEYDTDLGLEMAEDAMKVTKGELSEAEFHDRYHEDVLAEFGEDERPIESGGEGRVEQALSRIGVDEESRRDVMKKMGAGAGAVGLGAWGTAESDGESAVAATQEDEEEGVEYGDGEGTQWGMALDLEQCDACLACVVSCAEEHNWDQGANWMYVLDYEDTTPGGRNRLIRPCQHCTDAPCEKVCPTTARHTRDSDGLVLTDYNVCIGCRYCQVACPYGVNYFQWDEPDVPAEELEEDHMFDARDRWVGSRGPRGAMQKCTFCATRQDGSKGEELIGRTACEDACPPEAIQFGDMNDPESDPRQYLDDPALARVQSMNSPDEEVQEAIDVVTGETEPAEDEDGDGMTEREARGIIQAEAGSGDSTFRLLEDIGTNPNVVYVGNEPGPEAEQVESEISYADVGQTDDRKDVLDEGTVDLGWFV
;
A
#
# COMPACT_ATOMS: atom_id res chain seq x y z
N MET A 1 -44.04 19.50 -12.20
CA MET A 1 -43.37 18.65 -13.21
C MET A 1 -42.45 19.55 -14.00
N THR A 2 -41.28 19.76 -13.42
CA THR A 2 -40.07 20.25 -14.08
C THR A 2 -38.99 19.48 -13.33
N SER A 3 -38.66 18.30 -13.86
CA SER A 3 -37.43 17.61 -13.48
C SER A 3 -36.29 18.53 -13.86
N SER A 4 -35.42 18.82 -12.91
CA SER A 4 -34.07 19.30 -13.17
C SER A 4 -33.28 18.10 -13.67
N GLU A 5 -33.07 18.07 -14.98
CA GLU A 5 -32.02 17.32 -15.65
C GLU A 5 -30.75 18.17 -15.55
N ASP A 6 -29.98 17.99 -14.47
CA ASP A 6 -28.61 18.48 -14.29
C ASP A 6 -28.05 17.76 -13.04
N ASP A 7 -27.61 16.52 -13.24
CA ASP A 7 -26.79 15.75 -12.31
C ASP A 7 -25.81 14.97 -13.20
N SER A 8 -24.87 15.70 -13.81
CA SER A 8 -23.62 15.08 -14.26
C SER A 8 -22.81 14.87 -12.99
N GLY A 9 -23.06 13.75 -12.31
CA GLY A 9 -22.43 13.42 -11.04
C GLY A 9 -20.92 13.32 -11.23
N GLU A 10 -20.18 14.20 -10.58
CA GLU A 10 -18.72 14.09 -10.52
C GLU A 10 -18.36 12.77 -9.83
N SER A 11 -17.49 11.96 -10.44
CA SER A 11 -16.96 10.73 -9.84
C SER A 11 -16.36 11.04 -8.47
N PHE A 12 -16.65 10.21 -7.47
CA PHE A 12 -16.00 10.36 -6.16
C PHE A 12 -14.60 9.71 -6.15
N HIS A 13 -14.34 8.79 -7.08
CA HIS A 13 -13.08 8.05 -7.11
C HIS A 13 -11.96 8.92 -7.70
N PRO A 14 -10.79 9.04 -7.03
CA PRO A 14 -9.70 9.92 -7.48
C PRO A 14 -8.98 9.46 -8.77
N LEU A 15 -9.39 8.34 -9.35
CA LEU A 15 -8.90 7.86 -10.65
C LEU A 15 -9.88 8.20 -11.80
N GLY A 16 -10.90 9.01 -11.54
CA GLY A 16 -11.84 9.51 -12.53
C GLY A 16 -13.12 8.69 -12.69
N GLU A 17 -13.99 9.16 -13.58
CA GLU A 17 -15.30 8.58 -13.88
C GLU A 17 -15.18 7.23 -14.60
N ALA A 18 -14.32 7.13 -15.61
CA ALA A 18 -14.11 5.88 -16.35
C ALA A 18 -13.69 4.71 -15.44
N TRP A 19 -12.78 4.96 -14.49
CA TRP A 19 -12.38 3.95 -13.51
C TRP A 19 -13.51 3.58 -12.55
N GLN A 20 -14.33 4.54 -12.13
CA GLN A 20 -15.50 4.27 -11.29
C GLN A 20 -16.55 3.42 -12.02
N ASP A 21 -16.82 3.72 -13.29
CA ASP A 21 -17.74 2.95 -14.14
C ASP A 21 -17.30 1.49 -14.28
N GLU A 22 -15.99 1.26 -14.42
CA GLU A 22 -15.45 -0.10 -14.45
C GLU A 22 -15.57 -0.83 -13.11
N LEU A 23 -15.31 -0.13 -12.00
CA LEU A 23 -15.50 -0.69 -10.67
C LEU A 23 -16.97 -1.10 -10.45
N GLU A 24 -17.91 -0.25 -10.85
CA GLU A 24 -19.35 -0.50 -10.82
C GLU A 24 -19.70 -1.73 -11.68
N ALA A 25 -19.27 -1.76 -12.94
CA ALA A 25 -19.48 -2.91 -13.82
C ALA A 25 -18.92 -4.20 -13.22
N SER A 26 -17.78 -4.12 -12.54
CA SER A 26 -17.19 -5.28 -11.88
C SER A 26 -17.97 -5.72 -10.63
N LEU A 27 -18.61 -4.81 -9.89
CA LEU A 27 -19.51 -5.16 -8.80
C LEU A 27 -20.79 -5.83 -9.33
N GLU A 28 -21.33 -5.38 -10.47
CA GLU A 28 -22.50 -5.98 -11.12
C GLU A 28 -22.29 -7.45 -11.54
N GLU A 29 -21.04 -7.88 -11.74
CA GLU A 29 -20.70 -9.27 -12.02
C GLU A 29 -20.74 -10.17 -10.78
N THR A 30 -20.86 -9.58 -9.59
CA THR A 30 -20.92 -10.30 -8.32
C THR A 30 -22.37 -10.61 -7.89
N GLU A 31 -22.52 -11.40 -6.83
CA GLU A 31 -23.83 -11.67 -6.21
C GLU A 31 -24.27 -10.60 -5.19
N TYR A 32 -23.46 -9.55 -5.01
CA TYR A 32 -23.59 -8.53 -3.97
C TYR A 32 -24.24 -7.24 -4.49
N ASP A 33 -24.66 -6.39 -3.57
CA ASP A 33 -25.32 -5.13 -3.86
C ASP A 33 -24.29 -4.09 -4.33
N THR A 34 -24.40 -3.68 -5.60
CA THR A 34 -23.51 -2.69 -6.21
C THR A 34 -23.69 -1.30 -5.60
N ASP A 35 -24.93 -0.88 -5.38
CA ASP A 35 -25.25 0.46 -4.87
C ASP A 35 -24.69 0.61 -3.45
N LEU A 36 -24.88 -0.40 -2.60
CA LEU A 36 -24.30 -0.40 -1.25
C LEU A 36 -22.76 -0.33 -1.29
N GLY A 37 -22.14 -1.07 -2.21
CA GLY A 37 -20.68 -1.07 -2.37
C GLY A 37 -20.10 0.28 -2.77
N LEU A 38 -20.76 0.99 -3.68
CA LEU A 38 -20.38 2.33 -4.12
C LEU A 38 -20.60 3.36 -3.00
N GLU A 39 -21.78 3.36 -2.35
CA GLU A 39 -22.10 4.27 -1.26
C GLU A 39 -21.12 4.12 -0.08
N MET A 40 -20.85 2.87 0.33
CA MET A 40 -19.89 2.59 1.40
C MET A 40 -18.46 3.03 1.02
N ALA A 41 -18.06 2.88 -0.24
CA ALA A 41 -16.75 3.31 -0.70
C ALA A 41 -16.59 4.84 -0.67
N GLU A 42 -17.59 5.58 -1.15
CA GLU A 42 -17.60 7.04 -1.10
C GLU A 42 -17.53 7.55 0.35
N ASP A 43 -18.40 7.01 1.21
CA ASP A 43 -18.44 7.43 2.61
C ASP A 43 -17.21 6.99 3.39
N ALA A 44 -16.57 5.86 3.05
CA ALA A 44 -15.31 5.47 3.65
C ALA A 44 -14.18 6.48 3.34
N MET A 45 -14.19 7.10 2.15
CA MET A 45 -13.26 8.20 1.83
C MET A 45 -13.63 9.49 2.59
N LYS A 46 -14.92 9.75 2.86
CA LYS A 46 -15.32 10.84 3.76
C LYS A 46 -14.86 10.60 5.19
N VAL A 47 -14.81 9.34 5.64
CA VAL A 47 -14.23 8.99 6.94
C VAL A 47 -12.74 9.34 6.98
N THR A 48 -11.98 8.98 5.95
CA THR A 48 -10.53 9.29 5.91
C THR A 48 -10.24 10.78 5.83
N LYS A 49 -11.13 11.56 5.21
CA LYS A 49 -11.06 13.03 5.19
C LYS A 49 -11.51 13.69 6.50
N GLY A 50 -12.04 12.92 7.46
CA GLY A 50 -12.61 13.43 8.71
C GLY A 50 -13.96 14.14 8.53
N GLU A 51 -14.61 13.98 7.38
CA GLU A 51 -15.93 14.56 7.05
C GLU A 51 -17.09 13.72 7.62
N LEU A 52 -16.83 12.43 7.90
CA LEU A 52 -17.75 11.48 8.53
C LEU A 52 -17.01 10.75 9.66
N SER A 53 -17.62 10.56 10.83
CA SER A 53 -16.98 9.73 11.85
C SER A 53 -17.16 8.25 11.56
N GLU A 54 -16.20 7.42 11.97
CA GLU A 54 -16.30 5.96 11.80
C GLU A 54 -17.54 5.39 12.51
N ALA A 55 -17.93 5.93 13.67
CA ALA A 55 -19.14 5.52 14.37
C ALA A 55 -20.41 5.83 13.55
N GLU A 56 -20.49 7.00 12.92
CA GLU A 56 -21.61 7.36 12.04
C GLU A 56 -21.64 6.51 10.77
N PHE A 57 -20.47 6.15 10.22
CA PHE A 57 -20.35 5.23 9.09
C PHE A 57 -20.91 3.85 9.46
N HIS A 58 -20.46 3.25 10.57
CA HIS A 58 -20.96 1.95 11.01
C HIS A 58 -22.46 1.99 11.32
N ASP A 59 -22.94 3.00 12.04
CA ASP A 59 -24.36 3.16 12.36
C ASP A 59 -25.22 3.29 11.08
N ARG A 60 -24.70 3.93 10.03
CA ARG A 60 -25.38 4.12 8.74
C ARG A 60 -25.59 2.81 8.00
N TYR A 61 -24.54 2.00 7.88
CA TYR A 61 -24.54 0.81 7.02
C TYR A 61 -24.81 -0.50 7.77
N HIS A 62 -24.89 -0.49 9.10
CA HIS A 62 -25.02 -1.70 9.90
C HIS A 62 -26.21 -2.60 9.49
N GLU A 63 -27.40 -2.02 9.29
CA GLU A 63 -28.59 -2.80 8.95
C GLU A 63 -28.50 -3.41 7.55
N ASP A 64 -27.99 -2.65 6.57
CA ASP A 64 -27.86 -3.09 5.18
C ASP A 64 -26.76 -4.16 5.02
N VAL A 65 -25.60 -3.95 5.66
CA VAL A 65 -24.52 -4.94 5.72
C VAL A 65 -24.99 -6.24 6.38
N LEU A 66 -25.78 -6.17 7.46
CA LEU A 66 -26.34 -7.38 8.07
C LEU A 66 -27.39 -8.06 7.20
N ALA A 67 -28.19 -7.29 6.46
CA ALA A 67 -29.21 -7.83 5.55
C ALA A 67 -28.57 -8.57 4.38
N GLU A 68 -27.46 -8.06 3.85
CA GLU A 68 -26.74 -8.67 2.73
C GLU A 68 -25.81 -9.80 3.16
N PHE A 69 -24.92 -9.55 4.13
CA PHE A 69 -23.82 -10.46 4.47
C PHE A 69 -24.09 -11.35 5.69
N GLY A 70 -25.20 -11.14 6.40
CA GLY A 70 -25.54 -11.89 7.63
C GLY A 70 -25.81 -13.40 7.45
N GLU A 71 -25.88 -13.89 6.21
CA GLU A 71 -26.15 -15.29 5.86
C GLU A 71 -25.14 -15.88 4.84
N ASP A 72 -23.83 -15.87 5.13
CA ASP A 72 -22.85 -16.55 4.24
C ASP A 72 -22.73 -18.07 4.48
N GLU A 73 -23.48 -18.88 3.75
CA GLU A 73 -23.44 -20.36 3.84
C GLU A 73 -22.33 -21.02 2.99
N ARG A 74 -21.46 -20.27 2.31
CA ARG A 74 -20.44 -20.88 1.44
C ARG A 74 -19.40 -21.66 2.26
N PRO A 75 -18.90 -22.80 1.75
CA PRO A 75 -17.87 -23.58 2.43
C PRO A 75 -16.52 -22.85 2.41
N ILE A 76 -15.71 -23.06 3.44
CA ILE A 76 -14.30 -22.65 3.44
C ILE A 76 -13.55 -23.69 2.61
N GLU A 77 -13.06 -23.31 1.43
CA GLU A 77 -12.16 -24.17 0.66
C GLU A 77 -10.75 -24.05 1.26
N SER A 78 -10.36 -25.05 2.04
CA SER A 78 -9.04 -25.13 2.66
C SER A 78 -7.99 -25.51 1.62
N GLY A 79 -7.31 -24.53 1.04
CA GLY A 79 -6.16 -24.75 0.14
C GLY A 79 -4.88 -25.18 0.86
N GLY A 80 -4.93 -26.21 1.71
CA GLY A 80 -3.73 -26.67 2.42
C GLY A 80 -4.04 -27.75 3.44
N GLU A 81 -3.89 -29.02 3.04
CA GLU A 81 -4.04 -30.15 3.95
C GLU A 81 -2.92 -30.16 5.00
N GLY A 82 -3.27 -30.02 6.28
CA GLY A 82 -2.38 -30.32 7.41
C GLY A 82 -2.33 -29.28 8.53
N ARG A 83 -2.06 -28.01 8.21
CA ARG A 83 -2.05 -26.91 9.20
C ARG A 83 -3.35 -26.16 9.27
N VAL A 84 -4.04 -25.98 8.16
CA VAL A 84 -5.39 -25.38 8.12
C VAL A 84 -6.37 -26.30 8.87
N GLU A 85 -6.35 -27.61 8.63
CA GLU A 85 -7.14 -28.60 9.40
C GLU A 85 -6.71 -28.65 10.89
N GLN A 86 -5.46 -28.31 11.22
CA GLN A 86 -5.03 -28.20 12.63
C GLN A 86 -5.46 -26.88 13.28
N ALA A 87 -5.47 -25.78 12.53
CA ALA A 87 -5.97 -24.48 12.97
C ALA A 87 -7.49 -24.56 13.14
N LEU A 88 -8.20 -25.00 12.09
CA LEU A 88 -9.63 -25.29 12.07
C LEU A 88 -10.04 -26.27 13.18
N SER A 89 -9.25 -27.32 13.48
CA SER A 89 -9.57 -28.24 14.60
C SER A 89 -9.26 -27.69 15.98
N ARG A 90 -8.27 -26.78 16.10
CA ARG A 90 -8.02 -26.04 17.35
C ARG A 90 -9.14 -25.05 17.67
N ILE A 91 -9.81 -24.50 16.65
CA ILE A 91 -11.02 -23.66 16.79
C ILE A 91 -12.35 -24.42 16.60
N GLY A 92 -12.27 -25.73 16.28
CA GLY A 92 -13.40 -26.68 16.20
C GLY A 92 -14.36 -26.47 15.03
N VAL A 93 -13.85 -26.20 13.82
CA VAL A 93 -14.61 -25.79 12.61
C VAL A 93 -14.29 -26.60 11.35
N ASP A 94 -13.72 -27.81 11.48
CA ASP A 94 -13.20 -28.62 10.35
C ASP A 94 -14.25 -29.04 9.28
N GLU A 95 -15.55 -28.79 9.50
CA GLU A 95 -16.64 -29.18 8.58
C GLU A 95 -17.72 -28.07 8.43
N GLU A 96 -17.40 -26.82 8.78
CA GLU A 96 -18.40 -25.76 8.99
C GLU A 96 -18.43 -24.68 7.89
N SER A 97 -19.61 -24.07 7.70
CA SER A 97 -19.81 -22.97 6.73
C SER A 97 -19.07 -21.68 7.15
N ARG A 98 -18.77 -20.77 6.21
CA ARG A 98 -18.18 -19.44 6.52
C ARG A 98 -18.98 -18.71 7.63
N ARG A 99 -20.31 -18.85 7.66
CA ARG A 99 -21.20 -18.37 8.73
C ARG A 99 -20.94 -18.97 10.11
N ASP A 100 -20.58 -20.24 10.21
CA ASP A 100 -20.33 -20.88 11.51
C ASP A 100 -18.96 -20.46 12.07
N VAL A 101 -17.98 -20.21 11.19
CA VAL A 101 -16.74 -19.50 11.57
C VAL A 101 -17.03 -18.06 11.97
N MET A 102 -17.82 -17.30 11.22
CA MET A 102 -18.22 -15.93 11.62
C MET A 102 -19.00 -15.89 12.94
N LYS A 103 -19.84 -16.89 13.25
CA LYS A 103 -20.51 -17.00 14.56
C LYS A 103 -19.55 -17.34 15.68
N LYS A 104 -18.53 -18.16 15.43
CA LYS A 104 -17.54 -18.56 16.44
C LYS A 104 -16.47 -17.50 16.66
N MET A 105 -15.99 -16.89 15.58
CA MET A 105 -15.18 -15.67 15.62
C MET A 105 -15.98 -14.54 16.23
N GLY A 106 -17.25 -14.31 15.87
CA GLY A 106 -18.13 -13.33 16.51
C GLY A 106 -18.45 -13.63 17.98
N ALA A 107 -18.47 -14.90 18.41
CA ALA A 107 -18.59 -15.28 19.81
C ALA A 107 -17.29 -15.05 20.63
N GLY A 108 -16.13 -14.94 19.97
CA GLY A 108 -14.85 -14.56 20.57
C GLY A 108 -14.47 -13.08 20.39
N ALA A 109 -14.87 -12.48 19.27
CA ALA A 109 -14.68 -11.08 18.86
C ALA A 109 -15.78 -10.17 19.41
N GLY A 110 -16.89 -10.74 19.88
CA GLY A 110 -17.83 -10.05 20.78
C GLY A 110 -17.19 -9.60 22.10
N ALA A 111 -15.93 -9.96 22.36
CA ALA A 111 -15.10 -9.42 23.44
C ALA A 111 -13.85 -8.65 22.95
N VAL A 112 -13.51 -8.68 21.66
CA VAL A 112 -12.34 -7.99 21.08
C VAL A 112 -12.69 -7.61 19.63
N GLY A 113 -13.39 -6.49 19.48
CA GLY A 113 -13.92 -6.03 18.19
C GLY A 113 -14.86 -4.83 18.29
N LEU A 114 -14.73 -4.06 19.37
CA LEU A 114 -15.29 -2.74 19.57
C LEU A 114 -14.23 -1.96 20.33
N GLY A 115 -13.55 -1.03 19.67
CA GLY A 115 -12.69 -0.07 20.35
C GLY A 115 -13.52 0.71 21.37
N ALA A 116 -13.27 0.42 22.64
CA ALA A 116 -13.78 1.07 23.86
C ALA A 116 -15.28 0.86 24.22
N TRP A 117 -15.51 0.30 25.42
CA TRP A 117 -16.27 0.87 26.56
C TRP A 117 -16.53 -0.27 27.59
N GLY A 118 -15.69 -0.41 28.62
CA GLY A 118 -16.12 -0.02 29.97
C GLY A 118 -15.22 -0.49 31.13
N THR A 119 -14.31 0.40 31.56
CA THR A 119 -13.84 0.71 32.93
C THR A 119 -13.53 -0.39 33.97
N ALA A 120 -12.26 -0.45 34.40
CA ALA A 120 -11.89 -0.49 35.82
C ALA A 120 -10.49 0.13 36.03
N GLU A 121 -10.48 1.39 36.49
CA GLU A 121 -9.46 2.09 37.29
C GLU A 121 -7.97 1.67 37.16
N SER A 122 -7.19 2.46 36.42
CA SER A 122 -5.87 2.91 36.88
C SER A 122 -5.46 4.19 36.15
N ASP A 123 -5.13 5.23 36.92
CA ASP A 123 -4.66 6.54 36.47
C ASP A 123 -3.47 6.44 35.48
N GLY A 124 -3.59 7.13 34.34
CA GLY A 124 -2.51 7.34 33.37
C GLY A 124 -3.02 8.12 32.16
N GLU A 125 -2.58 9.36 32.00
CA GLU A 125 -2.97 10.32 30.95
C GLU A 125 -2.91 9.73 29.54
N SER A 126 -4.02 9.83 28.78
CA SER A 126 -4.05 9.62 27.33
C SER A 126 -3.50 10.86 26.62
N ALA A 127 -2.43 10.70 25.87
CA ALA A 127 -1.99 11.69 24.89
C ALA A 127 -2.92 11.61 23.68
N VAL A 128 -3.80 12.60 23.57
CA VAL A 128 -4.54 12.93 22.36
C VAL A 128 -3.66 13.87 21.54
N ALA A 129 -3.27 13.48 20.33
CA ALA A 129 -2.60 14.37 19.40
C ALA A 129 -3.61 15.41 18.91
N ALA A 130 -3.33 16.67 19.25
CA ALA A 130 -4.14 17.83 18.92
C ALA A 130 -3.45 18.63 17.80
N THR A 131 -4.27 19.10 16.88
CA THR A 131 -3.97 20.02 15.78
C THR A 131 -3.37 21.36 16.25
N GLN A 132 -2.40 21.90 15.49
CA GLN A 132 -2.22 23.35 15.29
C GLN A 132 -1.26 23.72 14.13
N GLU A 133 -1.84 24.41 13.14
CA GLU A 133 -1.39 25.56 12.31
C GLU A 133 0.08 25.72 11.83
N ASP A 134 0.23 25.58 10.51
CA ASP A 134 1.11 26.22 9.50
C ASP A 134 2.46 26.89 9.91
N GLU A 135 3.57 26.32 9.43
CA GLU A 135 4.74 26.97 8.80
C GLU A 135 5.58 25.89 8.04
N GLU A 136 6.21 26.24 6.91
CA GLU A 136 6.87 25.35 5.92
C GLU A 136 7.88 24.29 6.47
N GLU A 137 7.92 23.14 5.77
CA GLU A 137 8.96 22.09 5.69
C GLU A 137 9.03 20.98 6.78
N GLY A 138 8.83 19.73 6.32
CA GLY A 138 9.19 18.49 7.02
C GLY A 138 8.04 17.48 7.12
N VAL A 139 8.17 16.31 6.47
CA VAL A 139 7.25 15.17 6.65
C VAL A 139 7.39 14.67 8.11
N GLU A 140 6.44 14.99 8.98
CA GLU A 140 6.46 14.59 10.39
C GLU A 140 6.04 13.11 10.52
N TYR A 141 6.99 12.25 10.89
CA TYR A 141 6.70 10.90 11.38
C TYR A 141 6.68 10.98 12.90
N GLY A 142 5.55 10.60 13.51
CA GLY A 142 5.39 10.68 14.96
C GLY A 142 6.39 9.77 15.70
N ASP A 143 6.78 10.18 16.91
CA ASP A 143 7.47 9.34 17.93
C ASP A 143 6.54 8.21 18.42
N GLY A 144 6.06 7.36 17.50
CA GLY A 144 5.17 6.24 17.79
C GLY A 144 5.90 5.16 18.56
N GLU A 145 5.33 4.68 19.67
CA GLU A 145 5.78 3.44 20.29
C GLU A 145 5.38 2.25 19.41
N GLY A 146 6.33 1.61 18.73
CA GLY A 146 6.11 0.40 17.92
C GLY A 146 6.55 0.55 16.45
N THR A 147 6.51 -0.55 15.72
CA THR A 147 6.91 -0.57 14.30
C THR A 147 5.80 -0.05 13.41
N GLN A 148 6.15 0.67 12.34
CA GLN A 148 5.23 1.04 11.27
C GLN A 148 5.93 0.79 9.94
N TRP A 149 5.63 -0.33 9.30
CA TRP A 149 6.26 -0.65 8.02
C TRP A 149 5.84 0.34 6.92
N GLY A 150 6.80 0.75 6.12
CA GLY A 150 6.59 1.63 4.97
C GLY A 150 7.71 1.59 3.94
N MET A 151 7.55 2.37 2.87
CA MET A 151 8.54 2.48 1.79
C MET A 151 8.90 3.94 1.50
N ALA A 152 10.16 4.16 1.13
CA ALA A 152 10.59 5.32 0.35
C ALA A 152 10.86 4.88 -1.10
N LEU A 153 10.22 5.54 -2.07
CA LEU A 153 10.30 5.21 -3.50
C LEU A 153 10.90 6.37 -4.28
N ASP A 154 12.11 6.19 -4.79
CA ASP A 154 12.81 7.20 -5.57
C ASP A 154 12.43 7.12 -7.06
N LEU A 155 11.55 8.01 -7.49
CA LEU A 155 11.07 8.07 -8.86
C LEU A 155 12.12 8.64 -9.82
N GLU A 156 13.09 9.41 -9.30
CA GLU A 156 14.18 9.97 -10.10
C GLU A 156 15.22 8.90 -10.43
N GLN A 157 15.43 7.92 -9.55
CA GLN A 157 16.32 6.78 -9.80
C GLN A 157 15.68 5.59 -10.50
N CYS A 158 14.36 5.44 -10.40
CA CYS A 158 13.66 4.34 -11.06
C CYS A 158 13.91 4.36 -12.58
N ASP A 159 14.39 3.25 -13.14
CA ASP A 159 14.64 3.08 -14.58
C ASP A 159 13.52 2.35 -15.32
N ALA A 160 12.44 1.97 -14.61
CA ALA A 160 11.34 1.15 -15.08
C ALA A 160 11.74 -0.22 -15.67
N CYS A 161 12.80 -0.86 -15.14
CA CYS A 161 13.22 -2.21 -15.58
C CYS A 161 12.25 -3.35 -15.23
N LEU A 162 11.23 -3.10 -14.40
CA LEU A 162 10.23 -4.07 -13.91
C LEU A 162 10.79 -5.24 -13.08
N ALA A 163 12.06 -5.20 -12.67
CA ALA A 163 12.65 -6.23 -11.80
C ALA A 163 11.90 -6.36 -10.46
N CYS A 164 11.39 -5.24 -9.93
CA CYS A 164 10.57 -5.19 -8.74
C CYS A 164 9.20 -5.89 -8.91
N VAL A 165 8.62 -5.86 -10.11
CA VAL A 165 7.36 -6.58 -10.44
C VAL A 165 7.63 -8.07 -10.57
N VAL A 166 8.69 -8.46 -11.28
CA VAL A 166 9.07 -9.87 -11.47
C VAL A 166 9.44 -10.54 -10.14
N SER A 167 10.20 -9.88 -9.28
CA SER A 167 10.54 -10.41 -7.96
C SER A 167 9.33 -10.51 -7.03
N CYS A 168 8.41 -9.53 -7.06
CA CYS A 168 7.13 -9.63 -6.35
C CYS A 168 6.35 -10.86 -6.83
N ALA A 169 6.37 -11.13 -8.13
CA ALA A 169 5.74 -12.31 -8.72
C ALA A 169 6.33 -13.63 -8.23
N GLU A 170 7.65 -13.72 -8.21
CA GLU A 170 8.37 -14.91 -7.75
C GLU A 170 8.20 -15.13 -6.25
N GLU A 171 8.25 -14.07 -5.44
CA GLU A 171 8.08 -14.13 -3.99
C GLU A 171 6.66 -14.54 -3.60
N HIS A 172 5.65 -14.01 -4.28
CA HIS A 172 4.25 -14.22 -3.91
C HIS A 172 3.52 -15.19 -4.82
N ASN A 173 4.19 -15.81 -5.78
CA ASN A 173 3.63 -16.85 -6.64
C ASN A 173 2.24 -16.51 -7.19
N TRP A 174 1.88 -15.26 -7.42
CA TRP A 174 0.55 -14.90 -7.91
C TRP A 174 0.29 -15.36 -9.36
N ASP A 175 -0.95 -15.20 -9.84
CA ASP A 175 -1.31 -15.50 -11.22
C ASP A 175 -0.99 -14.34 -12.17
N GLN A 176 -0.85 -14.69 -13.45
CA GLN A 176 -0.59 -13.73 -14.51
C GLN A 176 -1.69 -12.66 -14.52
N GLY A 177 -1.26 -11.39 -14.54
CA GLY A 177 -2.17 -10.26 -14.57
C GLY A 177 -2.52 -9.64 -13.21
N ALA A 178 -2.18 -10.33 -12.12
CA ALA A 178 -2.53 -9.90 -10.76
C ALA A 178 -1.84 -8.62 -10.25
N ASN A 179 -0.76 -8.16 -10.88
CA ASN A 179 0.04 -6.96 -10.59
C ASN A 179 -0.33 -6.14 -9.31
N TRP A 180 0.45 -6.27 -8.24
CA TRP A 180 0.28 -5.87 -6.83
C TRP A 180 1.09 -4.61 -6.59
N MET A 181 1.96 -4.32 -7.55
CA MET A 181 2.67 -3.10 -7.76
C MET A 181 2.72 -2.87 -9.26
N TYR A 182 2.55 -1.61 -9.63
CA TYR A 182 2.67 -1.16 -10.99
C TYR A 182 3.85 -0.20 -11.13
N VAL A 183 4.59 -0.28 -12.22
CA VAL A 183 5.46 0.81 -12.69
C VAL A 183 4.82 1.43 -13.92
N LEU A 184 4.73 2.75 -13.90
CA LEU A 184 4.03 3.60 -14.85
C LEU A 184 5.00 4.64 -15.40
N ASP A 185 5.11 4.76 -16.72
CA ASP A 185 5.69 5.96 -17.34
C ASP A 185 4.53 6.93 -17.66
N TYR A 186 4.73 8.23 -17.43
CA TYR A 186 3.76 9.26 -17.77
C TYR A 186 4.42 10.51 -18.36
N GLU A 187 3.65 11.26 -19.13
CA GLU A 187 3.97 12.62 -19.56
C GLU A 187 3.16 13.61 -18.74
N ASP A 188 3.73 14.76 -18.43
CA ASP A 188 3.06 15.87 -17.74
C ASP A 188 3.63 17.18 -18.29
N THR A 189 2.95 18.29 -18.04
CA THR A 189 3.36 19.64 -18.41
C THR A 189 4.64 20.11 -17.69
N THR A 190 5.05 19.40 -16.64
CA THR A 190 6.27 19.65 -15.88
C THR A 190 7.53 19.46 -16.75
N PRO A 191 8.38 20.50 -16.94
CA PRO A 191 9.57 20.38 -17.78
C PRO A 191 10.65 19.52 -17.12
N GLY A 192 10.96 18.35 -17.69
CA GLY A 192 12.14 17.57 -17.33
C GLY A 192 11.90 16.06 -17.42
N GLY A 193 12.86 15.33 -18.00
CA GLY A 193 12.93 13.86 -17.90
C GLY A 193 11.75 13.06 -18.48
N ARG A 194 11.77 11.75 -18.20
CA ARG A 194 10.62 10.85 -18.37
C ARG A 194 10.05 10.67 -16.96
N ASN A 195 8.76 10.95 -16.76
CA ASN A 195 8.18 10.83 -15.43
C ASN A 195 7.72 9.39 -15.19
N ARG A 196 7.87 8.94 -13.95
CA ARG A 196 7.56 7.56 -13.56
C ARG A 196 6.84 7.51 -12.23
N LEU A 197 5.98 6.52 -12.06
CA LEU A 197 5.31 6.24 -10.80
C LEU A 197 5.38 4.74 -10.49
N ILE A 198 5.93 4.40 -9.32
CA ILE A 198 5.85 3.06 -8.74
C ILE A 198 4.64 3.02 -7.81
N ARG A 199 3.59 2.28 -8.14
CA ARG A 199 2.31 2.28 -7.42
C ARG A 199 2.02 0.91 -6.79
N PRO A 200 2.59 0.58 -5.62
CA PRO A 200 2.17 -0.56 -4.81
C PRO A 200 0.95 -0.21 -3.95
N CYS A 201 0.45 -1.18 -3.16
CA CYS A 201 -0.41 -0.85 -2.03
C CYS A 201 0.31 0.10 -1.06
N GLN A 202 -0.39 1.16 -0.66
CA GLN A 202 0.17 2.20 0.20
C GLN A 202 0.12 1.86 1.70
N HIS A 203 -0.49 0.72 2.07
CA HIS A 203 -0.63 0.26 3.46
C HIS A 203 -1.12 1.36 4.43
N CYS A 204 -2.10 2.13 3.99
CA CYS A 204 -2.68 3.28 4.69
C CYS A 204 -2.95 3.00 6.17
N THR A 205 -2.55 3.92 7.06
CA THR A 205 -2.91 3.83 8.49
C THR A 205 -4.40 4.08 8.69
N ASP A 206 -5.01 4.93 7.85
CA ASP A 206 -6.45 5.13 7.82
C ASP A 206 -7.05 4.50 6.56
N ALA A 207 -7.07 3.16 6.49
CA ALA A 207 -7.43 2.43 5.29
C ALA A 207 -8.94 2.46 5.01
N PRO A 208 -9.43 3.08 3.90
CA PRO A 208 -10.84 3.03 3.53
C PRO A 208 -11.26 1.60 3.11
N CYS A 209 -10.34 0.85 2.51
CA CYS A 209 -10.58 -0.52 2.08
C CYS A 209 -10.83 -1.51 3.24
N GLU A 210 -10.33 -1.22 4.45
CA GLU A 210 -10.63 -1.97 5.67
C GLU A 210 -12.05 -1.65 6.19
N LYS A 211 -12.42 -0.37 6.24
CA LYS A 211 -13.73 0.10 6.74
C LYS A 211 -14.90 -0.53 6.01
N VAL A 212 -14.75 -0.75 4.70
CA VAL A 212 -15.80 -1.32 3.85
C VAL A 212 -15.81 -2.86 3.83
N CYS A 213 -14.97 -3.55 4.61
CA CYS A 213 -14.92 -5.01 4.60
C CYS A 213 -15.94 -5.62 5.58
N PRO A 214 -17.06 -6.19 5.10
CA PRO A 214 -18.14 -6.65 5.98
C PRO A 214 -17.75 -7.87 6.84
N THR A 215 -16.74 -8.63 6.42
CA THR A 215 -16.29 -9.84 7.12
C THR A 215 -15.01 -9.64 7.93
N THR A 216 -14.44 -8.43 7.93
CA THR A 216 -13.13 -8.13 8.55
C THR A 216 -11.96 -8.93 7.96
N ALA A 217 -12.14 -9.52 6.77
CA ALA A 217 -11.06 -10.19 6.05
C ALA A 217 -9.92 -9.21 5.74
N ARG A 218 -10.26 -8.02 5.24
CA ARG A 218 -9.35 -6.87 5.18
C ARG A 218 -9.20 -6.31 6.59
N HIS A 219 -7.97 -6.19 7.08
CA HIS A 219 -7.68 -5.69 8.42
C HIS A 219 -6.28 -5.06 8.46
N THR A 220 -6.09 -4.10 9.37
CA THR A 220 -4.77 -3.58 9.72
C THR A 220 -4.18 -4.36 10.90
N ARG A 221 -2.89 -4.64 10.86
CA ARG A 221 -2.18 -5.35 11.93
C ARG A 221 -1.66 -4.34 12.96
N ASP A 222 -2.22 -4.39 14.18
CA ASP A 222 -1.87 -3.46 15.26
C ASP A 222 -0.38 -3.42 15.63
N SER A 223 0.37 -4.50 15.39
CA SER A 223 1.77 -4.60 15.79
C SER A 223 2.74 -3.82 14.89
N ASP A 224 2.35 -3.58 13.63
CA ASP A 224 3.28 -3.04 12.63
C ASP A 224 2.64 -2.31 11.43
N GLY A 225 1.32 -2.08 11.49
CA GLY A 225 0.58 -1.29 10.50
C GLY A 225 0.34 -1.99 9.16
N LEU A 226 0.62 -3.28 9.01
CA LEU A 226 0.33 -3.98 7.75
C LEU A 226 -1.17 -4.14 7.51
N VAL A 227 -1.67 -3.52 6.44
CA VAL A 227 -3.01 -3.81 5.89
C VAL A 227 -2.96 -5.14 5.12
N LEU A 228 -3.73 -6.15 5.52
CA LEU A 228 -3.69 -7.51 4.95
C LEU A 228 -5.09 -8.02 4.59
N THR A 229 -5.19 -9.04 3.72
CA THR A 229 -6.43 -9.82 3.54
C THR A 229 -6.22 -11.19 4.16
N ASP A 230 -7.11 -11.66 5.02
CA ASP A 230 -7.22 -13.09 5.32
C ASP A 230 -8.02 -13.78 4.20
N TYR A 231 -7.36 -14.58 3.39
CA TYR A 231 -7.95 -15.25 2.24
C TYR A 231 -8.99 -16.31 2.64
N ASN A 232 -8.94 -16.86 3.87
CA ASN A 232 -9.94 -17.82 4.34
C ASN A 232 -11.27 -17.15 4.74
N VAL A 233 -11.20 -15.86 5.10
CA VAL A 233 -12.35 -15.06 5.54
C VAL A 233 -12.89 -14.19 4.40
N CYS A 234 -12.07 -13.92 3.38
CA CYS A 234 -12.45 -13.12 2.24
C CYS A 234 -13.61 -13.77 1.48
N ILE A 235 -14.63 -12.97 1.22
CA ILE A 235 -15.85 -13.39 0.53
C ILE A 235 -15.93 -12.92 -0.92
N GLY A 236 -14.95 -12.13 -1.37
CA GLY A 236 -14.92 -11.63 -2.74
C GLY A 236 -16.02 -10.62 -3.08
N CYS A 237 -16.50 -9.82 -2.12
CA CYS A 237 -17.50 -8.77 -2.39
C CYS A 237 -16.94 -7.53 -3.08
N ARG A 238 -15.61 -7.38 -3.11
CA ARG A 238 -14.89 -6.34 -3.85
C ARG A 238 -15.17 -4.90 -3.42
N TYR A 239 -15.91 -4.66 -2.34
CA TYR A 239 -16.08 -3.30 -1.80
C TYR A 239 -14.74 -2.64 -1.49
N CYS A 240 -13.77 -3.41 -0.99
CA CYS A 240 -12.41 -2.93 -0.75
C CYS A 240 -11.63 -2.55 -2.02
N GLN A 241 -12.04 -3.06 -3.19
CA GLN A 241 -11.49 -2.68 -4.49
C GLN A 241 -11.95 -1.27 -4.85
N VAL A 242 -13.24 -1.00 -4.69
CA VAL A 242 -13.86 0.31 -4.99
C VAL A 242 -13.41 1.39 -4.02
N ALA A 243 -13.32 1.07 -2.72
CA ALA A 243 -12.91 2.03 -1.71
C ALA A 243 -11.41 2.39 -1.76
N CYS A 244 -10.60 1.70 -2.57
CA CYS A 244 -9.16 1.94 -2.60
C CYS A 244 -8.82 3.03 -3.63
N PRO A 245 -8.36 4.22 -3.18
CA PRO A 245 -8.11 5.34 -4.09
C PRO A 245 -6.96 5.08 -5.07
N TYR A 246 -6.15 4.05 -4.84
CA TYR A 246 -4.95 3.76 -5.62
C TYR A 246 -5.16 2.72 -6.73
N GLY A 247 -6.30 2.02 -6.75
CA GLY A 247 -6.57 0.97 -7.76
C GLY A 247 -5.57 -0.21 -7.73
N VAL A 248 -5.13 -0.62 -6.53
CA VAL A 248 -4.05 -1.62 -6.31
C VAL A 248 -4.54 -2.94 -5.71
N ASN A 249 -5.85 -3.18 -5.73
CA ASN A 249 -6.43 -4.45 -5.31
C ASN A 249 -6.74 -5.30 -6.54
N TYR A 250 -6.37 -6.57 -6.48
CA TYR A 250 -6.66 -7.56 -7.50
C TYR A 250 -7.65 -8.60 -6.99
N PHE A 251 -8.62 -8.99 -7.81
CA PHE A 251 -9.55 -10.06 -7.50
C PHE A 251 -9.13 -11.34 -8.21
N GLN A 252 -9.04 -12.46 -7.48
CA GLN A 252 -8.72 -13.75 -8.07
C GLN A 252 -9.94 -14.33 -8.80
N TRP A 253 -10.04 -14.08 -10.10
CA TRP A 253 -11.19 -14.48 -10.92
C TRP A 253 -11.28 -15.99 -11.18
N ASP A 254 -10.15 -16.56 -11.58
CA ASP A 254 -10.04 -17.94 -12.02
C ASP A 254 -9.41 -18.82 -10.92
N GLU A 255 -9.60 -20.14 -11.05
CA GLU A 255 -8.83 -21.10 -10.26
C GLU A 255 -7.32 -20.88 -10.49
N PRO A 256 -6.52 -20.76 -9.42
CA PRO A 256 -5.09 -20.55 -9.58
C PRO A 256 -4.39 -21.69 -10.33
N ASP A 257 -3.45 -21.34 -11.22
CA ASP A 257 -2.75 -22.31 -12.07
C ASP A 257 -1.87 -23.31 -11.27
N VAL A 258 -1.36 -22.86 -10.12
CA VAL A 258 -0.64 -23.65 -9.12
C VAL A 258 -1.56 -23.89 -7.93
N PRO A 259 -1.85 -25.16 -7.58
CA PRO A 259 -2.63 -25.51 -6.40
C PRO A 259 -1.94 -25.06 -5.11
N ALA A 260 -2.74 -24.77 -4.09
CA ALA A 260 -2.23 -24.24 -2.84
C ALA A 260 -1.37 -25.24 -2.05
N GLU A 261 -1.54 -26.55 -2.28
CA GLU A 261 -0.70 -27.60 -1.68
C GLU A 261 0.72 -27.66 -2.27
N GLU A 262 0.95 -27.02 -3.42
CA GLU A 262 2.27 -26.89 -4.04
C GLU A 262 3.02 -25.62 -3.59
N LEU A 263 2.34 -24.74 -2.85
CA LEU A 263 2.93 -23.51 -2.31
C LEU A 263 3.72 -23.80 -1.04
N GLU A 264 4.80 -23.05 -0.85
CA GLU A 264 5.59 -23.13 0.37
C GLU A 264 4.86 -22.41 1.52
N GLU A 265 4.65 -23.09 2.65
CA GLU A 265 3.87 -22.55 3.78
C GLU A 265 4.45 -21.24 4.35
N ASP A 266 5.77 -21.06 4.28
CA ASP A 266 6.48 -19.87 4.75
C ASP A 266 6.25 -18.63 3.85
N HIS A 267 5.56 -18.78 2.71
CA HIS A 267 5.08 -17.68 1.87
C HIS A 267 3.59 -17.36 2.04
N MET A 268 2.84 -18.22 2.72
CA MET A 268 1.37 -18.13 2.78
C MET A 268 0.87 -17.47 4.06
N PHE A 269 1.42 -17.87 5.20
CA PHE A 269 0.84 -17.57 6.50
C PHE A 269 1.61 -16.49 7.25
N ASP A 270 0.87 -15.55 7.84
CA ASP A 270 1.45 -14.59 8.79
C ASP A 270 1.71 -15.24 10.17
N ALA A 271 2.32 -14.49 11.08
CA ALA A 271 2.60 -14.91 12.46
C ALA A 271 1.35 -15.28 13.29
N ARG A 272 0.14 -15.00 12.78
CA ARG A 272 -1.15 -15.34 13.39
C ARG A 272 -1.79 -16.58 12.74
N ASP A 273 -1.03 -17.31 11.91
CA ASP A 273 -1.48 -18.45 11.10
C ASP A 273 -2.63 -18.08 10.13
N ARG A 274 -2.71 -16.82 9.67
CA ARG A 274 -3.69 -16.40 8.65
C ARG A 274 -3.08 -16.45 7.26
N TRP A 275 -3.83 -16.97 6.29
CA TRP A 275 -3.38 -16.99 4.90
C TRP A 275 -3.51 -15.58 4.32
N VAL A 276 -2.39 -14.87 4.21
CA VAL A 276 -2.35 -13.48 3.75
C VAL A 276 -1.37 -13.26 2.60
N GLY A 277 -0.44 -14.19 2.40
CA GLY A 277 0.60 -14.12 1.39
C GLY A 277 0.42 -15.19 0.32
N SER A 278 1.33 -15.16 -0.65
CA SER A 278 1.24 -15.98 -1.85
C SER A 278 -0.03 -15.69 -2.68
N ARG A 279 -0.29 -16.50 -3.71
CA ARG A 279 -1.55 -16.51 -4.46
C ARG A 279 -2.73 -16.81 -3.53
N GLY A 280 -3.81 -16.04 -3.67
CA GLY A 280 -5.09 -16.33 -3.03
C GLY A 280 -5.89 -17.39 -3.79
N PRO A 281 -6.86 -18.05 -3.14
CA PRO A 281 -7.82 -18.90 -3.82
C PRO A 281 -8.77 -18.06 -4.68
N ARG A 282 -9.47 -18.72 -5.60
CA ARG A 282 -10.52 -18.07 -6.40
C ARG A 282 -11.53 -17.36 -5.50
N GLY A 283 -11.87 -16.13 -5.87
CA GLY A 283 -12.79 -15.28 -5.12
C GLY A 283 -12.13 -14.47 -4.00
N ALA A 284 -10.80 -14.55 -3.81
CA ALA A 284 -10.09 -13.75 -2.82
C ALA A 284 -9.59 -12.42 -3.39
N MET A 285 -9.63 -11.37 -2.57
CA MET A 285 -9.00 -10.08 -2.85
C MET A 285 -7.53 -10.10 -2.41
N GLN A 286 -6.64 -9.78 -3.34
CA GLN A 286 -5.20 -9.76 -3.18
C GLN A 286 -4.65 -8.36 -3.41
N LYS A 287 -3.45 -8.11 -2.89
CA LYS A 287 -2.70 -6.85 -3.07
C LYS A 287 -1.27 -7.06 -2.55
N CYS A 288 -0.38 -6.09 -2.80
CA CYS A 288 0.91 -6.03 -2.11
C CYS A 288 0.72 -6.14 -0.59
N THR A 289 1.53 -6.96 0.07
CA THR A 289 1.47 -7.22 1.52
C THR A 289 2.71 -6.72 2.26
N PHE A 290 3.57 -5.94 1.60
CA PHE A 290 4.92 -5.60 2.09
C PHE A 290 5.73 -6.84 2.51
N CYS A 291 5.54 -7.93 1.77
CA CYS A 291 6.16 -9.22 2.04
C CYS A 291 5.96 -9.64 3.51
N ALA A 292 4.71 -9.63 4.01
CA ALA A 292 4.39 -9.88 5.42
C ALA A 292 5.11 -11.10 6.03
N THR A 293 5.31 -12.17 5.26
CA THR A 293 6.03 -13.37 5.71
C THR A 293 7.54 -13.16 5.92
N ARG A 294 8.17 -12.22 5.23
CA ARG A 294 9.53 -11.75 5.53
C ARG A 294 9.55 -10.98 6.85
N GLN A 295 8.58 -10.08 7.05
CA GLN A 295 8.51 -9.25 8.28
C GLN A 295 8.22 -10.09 9.52
N ASP A 296 7.53 -11.21 9.35
CA ASP A 296 7.27 -12.18 10.42
C ASP A 296 8.48 -13.10 10.70
N GLY A 297 9.57 -12.98 9.93
CA GLY A 297 10.77 -13.81 10.04
C GLY A 297 10.58 -15.24 9.50
N SER A 298 9.44 -15.57 8.89
CA SER A 298 9.18 -16.90 8.31
C SER A 298 10.17 -17.25 7.19
N LYS A 299 10.66 -16.23 6.48
CA LYS A 299 11.68 -16.35 5.42
C LYS A 299 13.13 -16.21 5.93
N GLY A 300 13.35 -16.00 7.23
CA GLY A 300 14.64 -15.72 7.85
C GLY A 300 14.65 -14.37 8.57
N GLU A 301 15.26 -14.31 9.75
CA GLU A 301 15.36 -13.07 10.55
C GLU A 301 16.17 -11.97 9.82
N GLU A 302 17.04 -12.37 8.90
CA GLU A 302 17.86 -11.47 8.08
C GLU A 302 17.07 -10.73 6.99
N LEU A 303 15.83 -11.15 6.70
CA LEU A 303 14.95 -10.53 5.70
C LEU A 303 13.91 -9.59 6.34
N ILE A 304 13.84 -9.53 7.67
CA ILE A 304 12.96 -8.58 8.37
C ILE A 304 13.47 -7.17 8.05
N GLY A 305 12.54 -6.27 7.72
CA GLY A 305 12.86 -4.93 7.25
C GLY A 305 13.30 -4.88 5.80
N ARG A 306 13.10 -5.96 5.01
CA ARG A 306 13.36 -5.98 3.56
C ARG A 306 12.19 -6.52 2.77
N THR A 307 12.08 -6.13 1.50
CA THR A 307 11.08 -6.67 0.56
C THR A 307 11.71 -7.27 -0.69
N ALA A 308 10.99 -8.18 -1.35
CA ALA A 308 11.46 -8.78 -2.60
C ALA A 308 11.69 -7.74 -3.70
N CYS A 309 10.82 -6.72 -3.75
CA CYS A 309 10.91 -5.64 -4.73
C CYS A 309 12.11 -4.72 -4.51
N GLU A 310 12.48 -4.45 -3.26
CA GLU A 310 13.70 -3.74 -2.87
C GLU A 310 14.95 -4.55 -3.24
N ASP A 311 15.03 -5.80 -2.82
CA ASP A 311 16.19 -6.68 -3.09
C ASP A 311 16.50 -6.82 -4.57
N ALA A 312 15.48 -6.74 -5.41
CA ALA A 312 15.60 -6.91 -6.85
C ALA A 312 15.83 -5.60 -7.60
N CYS A 313 15.76 -4.43 -6.96
CA CYS A 313 15.81 -3.12 -7.61
C CYS A 313 17.25 -2.70 -7.94
N PRO A 314 17.73 -2.82 -9.20
CA PRO A 314 19.11 -2.47 -9.51
C PRO A 314 19.48 -0.99 -9.31
N PRO A 315 18.58 0.00 -9.53
CA PRO A 315 18.90 1.40 -9.24
C PRO A 315 18.72 1.78 -7.77
N GLU A 316 18.33 0.84 -6.89
CA GLU A 316 18.08 1.09 -5.47
C GLU A 316 17.01 2.19 -5.25
N ALA A 317 15.98 2.17 -6.09
CA ALA A 317 14.87 3.12 -6.06
C ALA A 317 13.78 2.77 -5.03
N ILE A 318 13.90 1.64 -4.33
CA ILE A 318 12.92 1.16 -3.36
C ILE A 318 13.66 0.91 -2.07
N GLN A 319 13.26 1.60 -1.00
CA GLN A 319 13.76 1.40 0.35
C GLN A 319 12.58 1.01 1.23
N PHE A 320 12.70 -0.07 2.01
CA PHE A 320 11.65 -0.53 2.90
C PHE A 320 12.16 -0.62 4.33
N GLY A 321 11.28 -0.34 5.30
CA GLY A 321 11.67 -0.38 6.70
C GLY A 321 10.65 0.23 7.64
N ASP A 322 11.04 0.35 8.90
CA ASP A 322 10.22 0.91 9.96
C ASP A 322 10.24 2.45 9.87
N MET A 323 9.12 3.05 9.49
CA MET A 323 8.99 4.50 9.33
C MET A 323 9.05 5.25 10.67
N ASN A 324 8.86 4.56 11.80
CA ASN A 324 9.02 5.14 13.13
C ASN A 324 10.48 5.09 13.62
N ASP A 325 11.35 4.28 12.98
CA ASP A 325 12.76 4.20 13.33
C ASP A 325 13.58 5.16 12.45
N PRO A 326 14.13 6.26 12.99
CA PRO A 326 14.92 7.20 12.20
C PRO A 326 16.20 6.57 11.63
N GLU A 327 16.69 5.47 12.19
CA GLU A 327 17.87 4.74 11.69
C GLU A 327 17.53 3.72 10.58
N SER A 328 16.23 3.54 10.24
CA SER A 328 15.83 2.61 9.19
C SER A 328 16.17 3.11 7.78
N ASP A 329 16.37 2.18 6.84
CA ASP A 329 16.72 2.45 5.45
C ASP A 329 15.82 3.52 4.78
N PRO A 330 14.48 3.45 4.81
CA PRO A 330 13.64 4.48 4.20
C PRO A 330 13.74 5.83 4.90
N ARG A 331 14.00 5.87 6.23
CA ARG A 331 14.13 7.13 6.97
C ARG A 331 15.46 7.81 6.69
N GLN A 332 16.55 7.04 6.66
CA GLN A 332 17.87 7.53 6.25
C GLN A 332 17.87 8.00 4.80
N TYR A 333 17.20 7.27 3.90
CA TYR A 333 17.09 7.67 2.50
C TYR A 333 16.32 8.97 2.31
N LEU A 334 15.20 9.15 3.02
CA LEU A 334 14.40 10.38 2.95
C LEU A 334 15.08 11.59 3.60
N ASP A 335 16.02 11.38 4.54
CA ASP A 335 16.78 12.46 5.17
C ASP A 335 17.79 13.11 4.21
N ASP A 336 18.47 12.30 3.41
CA ASP A 336 19.42 12.78 2.39
C ASP A 336 19.46 11.86 1.15
N PRO A 337 18.47 11.99 0.22
CA PRO A 337 18.41 11.15 -0.98
C PRO A 337 19.66 11.28 -1.85
N ALA A 338 20.22 12.49 -1.95
CA ALA A 338 21.42 12.75 -2.73
C ALA A 338 22.64 11.97 -2.21
N LEU A 339 22.85 11.98 -0.88
CA LEU A 339 23.90 11.19 -0.24
C LEU A 339 23.69 9.69 -0.45
N ALA A 340 22.46 9.20 -0.21
CA ALA A 340 22.14 7.78 -0.37
C ALA A 340 22.39 7.27 -1.80
N ARG A 341 21.99 8.06 -2.81
CA ARG A 341 22.24 7.77 -4.24
C ARG A 341 23.73 7.71 -4.55
N VAL A 342 24.53 8.67 -4.08
CA VAL A 342 25.96 8.71 -4.41
C VAL A 342 26.72 7.55 -3.74
N GLN A 343 26.30 7.15 -2.53
CA GLN A 343 26.84 5.99 -1.82
C GLN A 343 26.56 4.68 -2.58
N SER A 344 25.36 4.50 -3.14
CA SER A 344 25.04 3.31 -3.93
C SER A 344 25.80 3.26 -5.27
N MET A 345 26.03 4.40 -5.92
CA MET A 345 26.80 4.50 -7.16
C MET A 345 28.25 4.00 -7.04
N ASN A 346 28.82 4.00 -5.83
CA ASN A 346 30.23 3.65 -5.58
C ASN A 346 31.19 4.42 -6.51
N SER A 347 30.99 5.74 -6.61
CA SER A 347 31.73 6.58 -7.56
C SER A 347 33.24 6.48 -7.35
N PRO A 348 34.04 6.25 -8.41
CA PRO A 348 35.50 6.21 -8.32
C PRO A 348 36.15 7.60 -8.24
N ASP A 349 35.36 8.68 -8.27
CA ASP A 349 35.86 10.05 -8.22
C ASP A 349 36.32 10.41 -6.80
N GLU A 350 37.61 10.74 -6.65
CA GLU A 350 38.21 11.07 -5.35
C GLU A 350 37.57 12.32 -4.73
N GLU A 351 37.11 13.28 -5.54
CA GLU A 351 36.45 14.49 -5.07
C GLU A 351 35.06 14.19 -4.49
N VAL A 352 34.33 13.25 -5.10
CA VAL A 352 33.04 12.77 -4.59
C VAL A 352 33.24 11.96 -3.31
N GLN A 353 34.27 11.13 -3.22
CA GLN A 353 34.58 10.38 -2.00
C GLN A 353 34.95 11.31 -0.83
N GLU A 354 35.77 12.34 -1.06
CA GLU A 354 36.07 13.36 -0.05
C GLU A 354 34.79 14.11 0.39
N ALA A 355 33.88 14.41 -0.54
CA ALA A 355 32.60 15.01 -0.21
C ALA A 355 31.72 14.11 0.67
N ILE A 356 31.65 12.81 0.35
CA ILE A 356 30.95 11.81 1.20
C ILE A 356 31.56 11.81 2.59
N ASP A 357 32.88 11.66 2.71
CA ASP A 357 33.58 11.60 4.01
C ASP A 357 33.30 12.85 4.87
N VAL A 358 33.19 14.02 4.25
CA VAL A 358 32.87 15.27 4.95
C VAL A 358 31.41 15.28 5.44
N VAL A 359 30.46 14.85 4.61
CA VAL A 359 29.03 14.83 4.98
C VAL A 359 28.71 13.73 6.00
N THR A 360 29.35 12.57 5.91
CA THR A 360 29.20 11.46 6.88
C THR A 360 29.96 11.73 8.19
N GLY A 361 30.79 12.78 8.23
CA GLY A 361 31.59 13.15 9.40
C GLY A 361 32.83 12.27 9.61
N GLU A 362 33.23 11.49 8.62
CA GLU A 362 34.51 10.76 8.60
C GLU A 362 35.72 11.71 8.48
N THR A 363 35.53 12.85 7.82
CA THR A 363 36.50 13.95 7.70
C THR A 363 35.90 15.25 8.27
N GLU A 364 36.67 16.00 9.06
CA GLU A 364 36.21 17.30 9.59
C GLU A 364 36.13 18.33 8.46
N PRO A 365 34.98 19.02 8.26
CA PRO A 365 34.85 20.05 7.24
C PRO A 365 35.74 21.26 7.52
N ALA A 366 36.20 21.92 6.45
CA ALA A 366 36.87 23.21 6.56
C ALA A 366 35.90 24.29 7.10
N GLU A 367 36.41 25.22 7.91
CA GLU A 367 35.60 26.32 8.49
C GLU A 367 35.18 27.35 7.43
N ASP A 368 35.99 27.54 6.39
CA ASP A 368 35.75 28.46 5.27
C ASP A 368 36.45 27.98 3.99
N GLU A 369 36.11 28.61 2.86
CA GLU A 369 36.63 28.29 1.52
C GLU A 369 38.14 28.60 1.35
N ASP A 370 38.76 29.27 2.33
CA ASP A 370 40.20 29.58 2.34
C ASP A 370 41.01 28.53 3.16
N GLY A 371 40.34 27.57 3.79
CA GLY A 371 40.90 26.47 4.57
C GLY A 371 41.56 25.36 3.73
N ASP A 372 42.16 24.39 4.42
CA ASP A 372 42.67 23.14 3.81
C ASP A 372 41.59 22.06 3.96
N GLY A 373 41.07 21.56 2.85
CA GLY A 373 39.92 20.64 2.80
C GLY A 373 38.63 21.29 2.31
N MET A 374 37.56 20.49 2.27
CA MET A 374 36.26 20.89 1.74
C MET A 374 35.32 21.39 2.84
N THR A 375 34.55 22.44 2.57
CA THR A 375 33.45 22.85 3.47
C THR A 375 32.25 21.92 3.31
N GLU A 376 31.41 21.78 4.33
CA GLU A 376 30.20 20.93 4.24
C GLU A 376 29.27 21.36 3.08
N ARG A 377 29.17 22.67 2.84
CA ARG A 377 28.37 23.21 1.73
C ARG A 377 28.93 22.84 0.35
N GLU A 378 30.26 22.84 0.19
CA GLU A 378 30.90 22.39 -1.05
C GLU A 378 30.70 20.90 -1.24
N ALA A 379 30.86 20.10 -0.18
CA ALA A 379 30.63 18.66 -0.20
C ALA A 379 29.20 18.31 -0.63
N ARG A 380 28.20 18.93 0.00
CA ARG A 380 26.79 18.78 -0.38
C ARG A 380 26.54 19.21 -1.83
N GLY A 381 27.15 20.31 -2.28
CA GLY A 381 27.04 20.77 -3.66
C GLY A 381 27.62 19.78 -4.68
N ILE A 382 28.71 19.09 -4.35
CA ILE A 382 29.32 18.06 -5.20
C ILE A 382 28.44 16.82 -5.25
N ILE A 383 27.94 16.36 -4.09
CA ILE A 383 27.01 15.23 -4.01
C ILE A 383 25.76 15.49 -4.84
N GLN A 384 25.13 16.65 -4.67
CA GLN A 384 23.93 17.03 -5.44
C GLN A 384 24.21 17.18 -6.93
N ALA A 385 25.39 17.67 -7.32
CA ALA A 385 25.77 17.78 -8.73
C ALA A 385 25.94 16.41 -9.40
N GLU A 386 26.37 15.41 -8.65
CA GLU A 386 26.56 14.03 -9.15
C GLU A 386 25.26 13.22 -9.11
N ALA A 387 24.51 13.28 -8.01
CA ALA A 387 23.36 12.42 -7.73
C ALA A 387 21.98 13.06 -7.92
N GLY A 388 21.93 14.36 -8.24
CA GLY A 388 20.71 15.15 -8.13
C GLY A 388 20.39 15.49 -6.67
N SER A 389 19.46 16.40 -6.44
CA SER A 389 19.18 16.89 -5.09
C SER A 389 18.11 16.09 -4.35
N GLY A 390 17.14 15.49 -5.05
CA GLY A 390 16.06 14.73 -4.41
C GLY A 390 15.19 15.58 -3.47
N ASP A 391 15.16 16.90 -3.67
CA ASP A 391 14.56 17.85 -2.71
C ASP A 391 13.03 17.72 -2.60
N SER A 392 12.37 17.10 -3.59
CA SER A 392 10.92 16.94 -3.60
C SER A 392 10.55 15.58 -3.03
N THR A 393 9.65 15.58 -2.05
CA THR A 393 8.99 14.37 -1.57
C THR A 393 7.49 14.56 -1.48
N PHE A 394 6.73 13.50 -1.68
CA PHE A 394 5.27 13.53 -1.57
C PHE A 394 4.68 12.20 -1.12
N ARG A 395 3.43 12.24 -0.67
CA ARG A 395 2.57 11.07 -0.45
C ARG A 395 1.46 11.10 -1.48
N LEU A 396 1.31 10.02 -2.23
CA LEU A 396 0.34 9.95 -3.31
C LEU A 396 -1.09 10.13 -2.77
N LEU A 397 -1.83 11.10 -3.32
CA LEU A 397 -3.21 11.41 -2.94
C LEU A 397 -3.37 11.73 -1.45
N GLU A 398 -2.45 12.52 -0.88
CA GLU A 398 -2.47 12.90 0.55
C GLU A 398 -3.77 13.62 0.96
N ASP A 399 -4.41 14.33 0.02
CA ASP A 399 -5.68 15.04 0.21
C ASP A 399 -6.89 14.12 0.51
N ILE A 400 -6.77 12.82 0.21
CA ILE A 400 -7.79 11.81 0.56
C ILE A 400 -7.73 11.46 2.06
N GLY A 401 -6.65 11.79 2.76
CA GLY A 401 -6.52 11.58 4.21
C GLY A 401 -6.31 10.13 4.62
N THR A 402 -5.92 9.24 3.71
CA THR A 402 -5.65 7.82 4.02
C THR A 402 -4.41 7.62 4.91
N ASN A 403 -3.54 8.64 5.01
CA ASN A 403 -2.22 8.57 5.64
C ASN A 403 -1.38 7.38 5.11
N PRO A 404 -0.91 7.44 3.84
CA PRO A 404 -0.20 6.35 3.21
C PRO A 404 1.20 6.17 3.82
N ASN A 405 1.62 4.90 3.95
CA ASN A 405 2.94 4.51 4.47
C ASN A 405 3.99 4.34 3.36
N VAL A 406 3.75 4.97 2.21
CA VAL A 406 4.69 5.03 1.09
C VAL A 406 4.94 6.49 0.78
N VAL A 407 6.21 6.87 0.76
CA VAL A 407 6.65 8.23 0.44
C VAL A 407 7.52 8.18 -0.79
N TYR A 408 7.32 9.16 -1.66
CA TYR A 408 7.97 9.25 -2.94
C TYR A 408 9.03 10.35 -2.92
N VAL A 409 10.19 10.10 -3.52
CA VAL A 409 11.18 11.13 -3.88
C VAL A 409 10.99 11.47 -5.36
N GLY A 410 10.89 12.76 -5.67
CA GLY A 410 10.57 13.29 -7.00
C GLY A 410 9.26 14.06 -7.02
N ASN A 411 8.73 14.29 -8.22
CA ASN A 411 7.49 15.06 -8.42
C ASN A 411 6.27 14.15 -8.42
N GLU A 412 5.22 14.58 -7.71
CA GLU A 412 3.90 13.97 -7.83
C GLU A 412 3.36 14.17 -9.25
N PRO A 413 2.71 13.15 -9.86
CA PRO A 413 2.01 13.35 -11.13
C PRO A 413 1.04 14.52 -11.02
N GLY A 414 1.18 15.51 -11.91
CA GLY A 414 0.24 16.61 -12.00
C GLY A 414 -1.15 16.17 -12.46
N PRO A 415 -2.15 17.06 -12.38
CA PRO A 415 -3.52 16.73 -12.77
C PRO A 415 -3.71 16.47 -14.26
N GLU A 416 -2.80 17.00 -15.10
CA GLU A 416 -2.79 16.77 -16.55
C GLU A 416 -1.81 15.65 -16.95
N ALA A 417 -1.37 14.82 -15.99
CA ALA A 417 -0.49 13.71 -16.32
C ALA A 417 -1.24 12.70 -17.20
N GLU A 418 -0.54 12.15 -18.20
CA GLU A 418 -1.07 11.13 -19.11
C GLU A 418 -0.10 9.94 -19.14
N GLN A 419 -0.61 8.73 -18.92
CA GLN A 419 0.21 7.54 -18.98
C GLN A 419 0.71 7.31 -20.41
N VAL A 420 1.98 6.97 -20.56
CA VAL A 420 2.59 6.65 -21.85
C VAL A 420 3.15 5.23 -21.87
N GLU A 421 3.43 4.73 -23.07
CA GLU A 421 4.07 3.42 -23.21
C GLU A 421 5.50 3.44 -22.64
N SER A 422 5.75 2.54 -21.69
CA SER A 422 7.08 2.32 -21.15
C SER A 422 8.03 1.69 -22.18
N GLU A 423 9.33 1.95 -22.02
CA GLU A 423 10.38 1.36 -22.85
C GLU A 423 10.44 -0.18 -22.75
N ILE A 424 10.19 -0.70 -21.55
CA ILE A 424 10.06 -2.12 -21.26
C ILE A 424 8.61 -2.37 -20.91
N SER A 425 7.95 -3.22 -21.68
CA SER A 425 6.57 -3.64 -21.39
C SER A 425 6.54 -4.81 -20.41
N TYR A 426 5.42 -5.00 -19.73
CA TYR A 426 5.21 -6.18 -18.87
C TYR A 426 5.40 -7.49 -19.67
N ALA A 427 4.96 -7.51 -20.93
CA ALA A 427 5.12 -8.67 -21.80
C ALA A 427 6.60 -9.00 -22.07
N ASP A 428 7.49 -8.00 -22.11
CA ASP A 428 8.94 -8.20 -22.31
C ASP A 428 9.58 -8.94 -21.13
N VAL A 429 9.01 -8.80 -19.93
CA VAL A 429 9.46 -9.48 -18.71
C VAL A 429 8.59 -10.69 -18.34
N GLY A 430 7.74 -11.16 -19.26
CA GLY A 430 6.90 -12.34 -19.05
C GLY A 430 5.76 -12.12 -18.05
N GLN A 431 5.36 -10.87 -17.85
CA GLN A 431 4.20 -10.47 -17.05
C GLN A 431 3.07 -9.99 -17.97
N THR A 432 1.85 -10.04 -17.47
CA THR A 432 0.68 -9.51 -18.17
C THR A 432 0.29 -8.19 -17.55
N ASP A 433 0.10 -7.16 -18.38
CA ASP A 433 -0.46 -5.89 -17.93
C ASP A 433 -1.98 -5.89 -18.16
N ASP A 434 -2.73 -6.38 -17.17
CA ASP A 434 -4.20 -6.46 -17.24
C ASP A 434 -4.88 -5.08 -17.24
N ARG A 435 -4.10 -4.01 -17.07
CA ARG A 435 -4.63 -2.65 -17.19
C ARG A 435 -4.83 -2.25 -18.66
N LYS A 436 -4.32 -2.97 -19.65
CA LYS A 436 -4.44 -2.55 -21.07
C LYS A 436 -5.87 -2.53 -21.63
N ASP A 437 -6.83 -3.16 -20.96
CA ASP A 437 -8.25 -2.99 -21.27
C ASP A 437 -8.90 -1.78 -20.51
N VAL A 438 -8.14 -1.11 -19.64
CA VAL A 438 -8.59 -0.21 -18.55
C VAL A 438 -7.86 1.16 -18.54
N LEU A 439 -6.92 1.41 -19.47
CA LEU A 439 -6.09 2.63 -19.45
C LEU A 439 -6.23 3.49 -20.71
N ASP A 440 -7.26 3.25 -21.54
CA ASP A 440 -7.50 4.13 -22.68
C ASP A 440 -8.01 5.52 -22.23
N GLU A 441 -8.48 5.71 -20.98
CA GLU A 441 -8.99 7.00 -20.49
C GLU A 441 -8.80 7.18 -18.95
N GLY A 442 -7.70 7.81 -18.48
CA GLY A 442 -7.78 8.61 -17.23
C GLY A 442 -7.03 8.20 -15.96
N THR A 443 -6.08 7.26 -15.95
CA THR A 443 -5.36 6.82 -14.71
C THR A 443 -4.50 7.87 -13.99
N VAL A 444 -4.39 9.05 -14.58
CA VAL A 444 -3.58 10.19 -14.13
C VAL A 444 -4.29 11.53 -14.38
N ASP A 445 -5.54 11.49 -14.88
CA ASP A 445 -6.37 12.69 -15.05
C ASP A 445 -7.01 13.01 -13.70
N LEU A 446 -6.37 13.86 -12.89
CA LEU A 446 -7.01 14.45 -11.72
C LEU A 446 -7.95 15.55 -12.23
N GLY A 447 -9.06 15.10 -12.83
CA GLY A 447 -10.03 15.94 -13.51
C GLY A 447 -10.66 16.98 -12.59
N TRP A 448 -10.21 18.23 -12.71
CA TRP A 448 -11.01 19.41 -12.36
C TRP A 448 -11.12 20.32 -13.59
N PHE A 449 -12.38 20.52 -14.03
CA PHE A 449 -12.91 21.43 -15.05
C PHE A 449 -12.80 21.02 -16.54
N VAL A 450 -13.97 20.70 -17.14
CA VAL A 450 -14.62 21.51 -18.21
C VAL A 450 -16.14 21.52 -18.03
#